data_AF-A0A2H0YKN7-F1
#
_entry.id   AF-A0A2H0YKN7-F1
#
_cell.length_a   1.000
_cell.length_b   1.000
_cell.length_c   1.000
_cell.angle_alpha   90.00
_cell.angle_beta   90.00
_cell.angle_gamma   90.00
#
_symmetry.space_group_name_H-M   'P 1'
#
loop_
_entity.id
_entity.type
_entity.pdbx_description
1 polymer ?
#
loop_
_entity_poly.entity_id
_entity_poly.type
_entity_poly.pdbx_seq_one_letter_code
_entity_poly.pdbx_strand_id
1 'polypeptide(L)'
;MVLFVVLVLPIQAFCTEDYAGETGRACRTCHLSPAGGGTLTASGESFRDELRAKGRDRPLNPIQHIVRFIIGYLHMLTAVIWFGTILYVHLLLKPAYAARGLPKGELWLGWVSIAIMAVTGTLLTIARVPSWYVFFHTRFGILLLIKISLFLVMVAAATLVTFVIGPKLKKRKESKTRQQKRDLTPEEVSEFDGKEGRPAYIVFRKTVYDVTQSKFWKKGSHMERHQAGADLTDLLKQAPHGEDNILPMPVVGKLLASSEKRGKPPEIRVFYFFAYMNLVIVFMIIFIIALWRWW
;
A
#
# COMPACT_ATOMS: atom_id res chain seq x y z
N MET A 1 -0.12 31.74 12.76
CA MET A 1 -1.52 31.27 12.73
C MET A 1 -1.57 29.86 13.28
N VAL A 2 -2.35 29.71 14.36
CA VAL A 2 -2.70 28.49 15.12
C VAL A 2 -1.54 27.71 15.75
N LEU A 3 -1.12 28.20 16.92
CA LEU A 3 -0.37 27.42 17.92
C LEU A 3 -1.37 26.49 18.61
N PHE A 4 -1.26 25.17 18.39
CA PHE A 4 -2.11 24.17 19.02
C PHE A 4 -1.61 23.93 20.45
N VAL A 5 -2.14 24.67 21.42
CA VAL A 5 -1.92 24.37 22.84
C VAL A 5 -2.85 23.20 23.22
N VAL A 6 -2.28 22.00 23.26
CA VAL A 6 -2.98 20.84 23.84
C VAL A 6 -2.91 20.99 25.37
N LEU A 7 -4.03 21.41 25.97
CA LEU A 7 -4.28 21.26 27.39
C LEU A 7 -4.31 19.77 27.73
N VAL A 8 -3.21 19.26 28.27
CA VAL A 8 -3.19 17.92 28.90
C VAL A 8 -3.86 18.08 30.27
N LEU A 9 -5.19 17.96 30.29
CA LEU A 9 -5.88 17.61 31.53
C LEU A 9 -5.54 16.14 31.84
N PRO A 10 -5.18 15.79 33.09
CA PRO A 10 -4.98 14.41 33.48
C PRO A 10 -6.34 13.71 33.44
N ILE A 11 -6.66 13.08 32.31
CA ILE A 11 -7.74 12.10 32.26
C ILE A 11 -7.28 10.98 33.17
N GLN A 12 -8.07 10.70 34.21
CA GLN A 12 -7.81 9.55 35.07
C GLN A 12 -7.72 8.32 34.18
N ALA A 13 -6.53 7.72 34.14
CA ALA A 13 -6.31 6.47 33.47
C ALA A 13 -7.13 5.41 34.21
N PHE A 14 -8.23 4.97 33.62
CA PHE A 14 -8.85 3.71 34.02
C PHE A 14 -7.82 2.62 33.74
N CYS A 15 -7.23 2.10 34.81
CA CYS A 15 -6.44 0.88 34.78
C CYS A 15 -7.32 -0.21 34.15
N THR A 16 -6.79 -1.01 33.22
CA THR A 16 -7.56 -2.10 32.60
C THR A 16 -7.86 -3.16 33.67
N GLU A 17 -9.05 -3.06 34.28
CA GLU A 17 -9.50 -3.83 35.44
C GLU A 17 -9.90 -5.28 35.13
N ASP A 18 -9.51 -5.90 34.02
CA ASP A 18 -10.02 -7.25 33.70
C ASP A 18 -9.71 -8.28 34.81
N TYR A 19 -8.52 -8.23 35.43
CA TYR A 19 -8.17 -9.09 36.58
C TYR A 19 -8.73 -8.59 37.93
N ALA A 20 -8.82 -7.27 38.14
CA ALA A 20 -9.34 -6.69 39.38
C ALA A 20 -10.86 -6.91 39.49
N GLY A 21 -11.57 -6.79 38.38
CA GLY A 21 -12.99 -7.08 38.25
C GLY A 21 -13.34 -8.56 38.41
N GLU A 22 -12.53 -9.48 37.86
CA GLU A 22 -12.74 -10.93 38.05
C GLU A 22 -12.46 -11.40 39.49
N THR A 23 -11.50 -10.77 40.18
CA THR A 23 -11.10 -11.19 41.55
C THR A 23 -11.77 -10.41 42.68
N GLY A 24 -12.42 -9.27 42.37
CA GLY A 24 -12.97 -8.35 43.37
C GLY A 24 -11.91 -7.69 44.27
N ARG A 25 -10.62 -7.76 43.91
CA ARG A 25 -9.51 -7.24 44.71
C ARG A 25 -9.01 -5.92 44.13
N ALA A 26 -8.71 -4.96 45.01
CA ALA A 26 -8.16 -3.68 44.62
C ALA A 26 -6.74 -3.82 44.04
N CYS A 27 -6.35 -2.94 43.10
CA CYS A 27 -5.02 -2.95 42.48
C CYS A 27 -3.86 -2.93 43.49
N ARG A 28 -4.04 -2.26 44.64
CA ARG A 28 -3.08 -2.23 45.77
C ARG A 28 -2.76 -3.60 46.37
N THR A 29 -3.62 -4.60 46.13
CA THR A 29 -3.41 -5.97 46.61
C THR A 29 -2.28 -6.64 45.83
N CYS A 30 -2.13 -6.35 44.54
CA CYS A 30 -1.08 -6.92 43.70
C CYS A 30 0.09 -5.96 43.48
N HIS A 31 -0.15 -4.65 43.41
CA HIS A 31 0.86 -3.62 43.16
C HIS A 31 1.05 -2.72 44.38
N LEU A 32 2.29 -2.31 44.66
CA LEU A 32 2.57 -1.30 45.70
C LEU A 32 1.98 0.07 45.32
N SER A 33 1.94 0.40 44.03
CA SER A 33 1.28 1.60 43.52
C SER A 33 -0.20 1.31 43.20
N PRO A 34 -1.16 2.07 43.75
CA PRO A 34 -2.58 1.97 43.40
C PRO A 34 -2.87 2.28 41.92
N ALA A 35 -1.96 2.99 41.23
CA ALA A 35 -2.07 3.29 39.81
C ALA A 35 -1.74 2.08 38.90
N GLY A 36 -1.30 0.94 39.47
CA GLY A 36 -0.91 -0.26 38.73
C GLY A 36 0.47 -0.15 38.07
N GLY A 37 0.92 -1.25 37.45
CA GLY A 37 2.13 -1.25 36.60
C GLY A 37 3.41 -0.83 37.34
N GLY A 38 3.90 -1.66 38.26
CA GLY A 38 5.10 -1.37 39.05
C GLY A 38 5.52 -2.56 39.92
N THR A 39 6.32 -2.29 40.95
CA THR A 39 6.72 -3.29 41.96
C THR A 39 5.51 -3.98 42.59
N LEU A 40 5.60 -5.31 42.69
CA LEU A 40 4.53 -6.14 43.23
C LEU A 40 4.64 -6.23 44.75
N THR A 41 3.49 -6.40 45.41
CA THR A 41 3.45 -6.85 46.80
C THR A 41 3.81 -8.34 46.87
N ALA A 42 4.10 -8.89 48.05
CA ALA A 42 4.31 -10.33 48.22
C ALA A 42 3.12 -11.18 47.70
N SER A 43 1.88 -10.67 47.82
CA SER A 43 0.70 -11.32 47.23
C SER A 43 0.69 -11.24 45.70
N GLY A 44 1.18 -10.15 45.12
CA GLY A 44 1.35 -10.03 43.67
C GLY A 44 2.47 -10.93 43.15
N GLU A 45 3.56 -11.08 43.90
CA GLU A 45 4.67 -11.96 43.53
C GLU A 45 4.29 -13.44 43.57
N SER A 46 3.63 -13.88 44.64
CA SER A 46 3.11 -15.26 44.73
C SER A 46 2.11 -15.59 43.62
N PHE A 47 1.21 -14.67 43.28
CA PHE A 47 0.30 -14.85 42.14
C PHE A 47 1.04 -14.92 40.81
N ARG A 48 2.06 -14.07 40.61
CA ARG A 48 2.94 -14.13 39.42
C ARG A 48 3.69 -15.45 39.34
N ASP A 49 4.18 -15.97 40.45
CA ASP A 49 4.88 -17.26 40.50
C ASP A 49 3.94 -18.44 40.24
N GLU A 50 2.68 -18.35 40.68
CA GLU A 50 1.64 -19.31 40.32
C GLU A 50 1.33 -19.27 38.80
N LEU A 51 1.31 -18.08 38.20
CA LEU A 51 1.18 -17.92 36.76
C LEU A 51 2.38 -18.49 36.00
N ARG A 52 3.61 -18.36 36.53
CA ARG A 52 4.82 -18.98 35.96
C ARG A 52 4.77 -20.49 36.04
N ALA A 53 4.35 -21.04 37.18
CA ALA A 53 4.16 -22.48 37.37
C ALA A 53 3.12 -23.06 36.39
N LYS A 54 2.07 -22.28 36.08
CA LYS A 54 1.05 -22.62 35.06
C LYS A 54 1.49 -22.32 33.61
N GLY A 55 2.72 -21.86 33.40
CA GLY A 55 3.28 -21.50 32.08
C GLY A 55 2.62 -20.27 31.42
N ARG A 56 1.85 -19.49 32.19
CA ARG A 56 1.12 -18.29 31.75
C ARG A 56 1.93 -17.00 31.90
N ASP A 57 3.03 -17.02 32.64
CA ASP A 57 4.06 -15.97 32.67
C ASP A 57 5.43 -16.56 32.31
N ARG A 58 6.08 -16.01 31.27
CA ARG A 58 7.41 -16.44 30.79
C ARG A 58 8.35 -15.24 30.81
N PRO A 59 9.16 -15.05 31.87
CA PRO A 59 10.11 -13.95 31.91
C PRO A 59 11.13 -14.11 30.79
N LEU A 60 11.35 -13.04 30.02
CA LEU A 60 12.33 -13.03 28.95
C LEU A 60 13.72 -12.69 29.52
N ASN A 61 14.76 -13.34 29.04
CA ASN A 61 16.14 -12.92 29.31
C ASN A 61 16.40 -11.55 28.67
N PRO A 62 17.26 -10.67 29.25
CA PRO A 62 17.74 -9.44 28.60
C PRO A 62 17.99 -9.53 27.09
N ILE A 63 18.62 -10.61 26.60
CA ILE A 63 18.88 -10.82 25.17
C ILE A 63 17.57 -10.97 24.39
N GLN A 64 16.63 -11.76 24.91
CA GLN A 64 15.32 -11.97 24.29
C GLN A 64 14.49 -10.67 24.28
N HIS A 65 14.63 -9.83 25.31
CA HIS A 65 14.03 -8.51 25.34
C HIS A 65 14.58 -7.62 24.21
N ILE A 66 15.89 -7.56 24.02
CA ILE A 66 16.53 -6.80 22.93
C ILE A 66 16.07 -7.31 21.56
N VAL A 67 16.10 -8.63 21.35
CA VAL A 67 15.65 -9.24 20.09
C VAL A 67 14.19 -8.90 19.81
N ARG A 68 13.30 -9.05 20.81
CA ARG A 68 11.88 -8.71 20.67
C ARG A 68 11.67 -7.23 20.35
N PHE A 69 12.45 -6.34 20.97
CA PHE A 69 12.43 -4.91 20.69
C PHE A 69 12.82 -4.62 19.24
N ILE A 70 13.93 -5.20 18.75
CA ILE A 70 14.40 -5.03 17.36
C ILE A 70 13.34 -5.51 16.37
N ILE A 71 12.76 -6.69 16.58
CA ILE A 71 11.69 -7.24 15.73
C ILE A 71 10.46 -6.31 15.75
N GLY A 72 10.08 -5.83 16.93
CA GLY A 72 8.99 -4.88 17.11
C GLY A 72 9.22 -3.57 16.36
N TYR A 73 10.41 -3.00 16.48
CA TYR A 73 10.82 -1.79 15.77
C TYR A 73 10.78 -1.99 14.25
N LEU A 74 11.37 -3.09 13.75
CA LEU A 74 11.36 -3.42 12.32
C LEU A 74 9.94 -3.62 11.78
N HIS A 75 9.07 -4.30 12.54
CA HIS A 75 7.66 -4.47 12.18
C HIS A 75 6.96 -3.11 12.03
N MET A 76 7.11 -2.23 13.03
CA MET A 76 6.44 -0.92 13.02
C MET A 76 6.98 0.00 11.92
N LEU A 77 8.31 0.04 11.72
CA LEU A 77 8.93 0.81 10.65
C LEU A 77 8.43 0.33 9.27
N THR A 78 8.41 -0.99 9.06
CA THR A 78 7.93 -1.58 7.80
C THR A 78 6.44 -1.29 7.60
N ALA A 79 5.62 -1.36 8.66
CA ALA A 79 4.20 -1.04 8.58
C ALA A 79 3.96 0.43 8.15
N VAL A 80 4.75 1.37 8.69
CA VAL A 80 4.68 2.79 8.29
C VAL A 80 5.05 2.97 6.81
N ILE A 81 6.14 2.34 6.36
CA ILE A 81 6.56 2.39 4.96
C ILE A 81 5.49 1.79 4.04
N TRP A 82 5.00 0.60 4.38
CA TRP A 82 4.02 -0.12 3.60
C TRP A 82 2.70 0.65 3.49
N PHE A 83 2.21 1.18 4.62
CA PHE A 83 1.05 2.07 4.66
C PHE A 83 1.26 3.31 3.80
N GLY A 84 2.42 3.95 3.94
CA GLY A 84 2.81 5.11 3.15
C GLY A 84 2.81 4.82 1.65
N THR A 85 3.33 3.66 1.23
CA THR A 85 3.30 3.24 -0.19
C THR A 85 1.87 3.03 -0.68
N ILE A 86 1.00 2.41 0.12
CA ILE A 86 -0.41 2.24 -0.24
C ILE A 86 -1.06 3.62 -0.42
N LEU A 87 -0.92 4.53 0.54
CA LEU A 87 -1.49 5.88 0.40
C LEU A 87 -0.89 6.65 -0.78
N TYR A 88 0.43 6.60 -0.98
CA TYR A 88 1.12 7.24 -2.10
C TYR A 88 0.54 6.78 -3.45
N VAL A 89 0.40 5.47 -3.65
CA VAL A 89 -0.14 4.92 -4.91
C VAL A 89 -1.60 5.32 -5.11
N HIS A 90 -2.42 5.34 -4.06
CA HIS A 90 -3.86 5.56 -4.20
C HIS A 90 -4.27 7.03 -4.22
N LEU A 91 -3.57 7.90 -3.48
CA LEU A 91 -3.88 9.32 -3.37
C LEU A 91 -3.07 10.17 -4.36
N LEU A 92 -1.78 9.89 -4.54
CA LEU A 92 -0.90 10.71 -5.38
C LEU A 92 -0.84 10.19 -6.82
N LEU A 93 -0.52 8.90 -7.01
CA LEU A 93 -0.49 8.32 -8.37
C LEU A 93 -1.90 8.10 -8.92
N LYS A 94 -2.90 7.89 -8.05
CA LYS A 94 -4.27 7.48 -8.38
C LYS A 94 -4.34 6.08 -9.03
N PRO A 95 -5.44 5.32 -8.82
CA PRO A 95 -5.61 4.00 -9.42
C PRO A 95 -5.54 3.98 -10.96
N ALA A 96 -5.85 5.11 -11.60
CA ALA A 96 -5.76 5.26 -13.05
C ALA A 96 -4.32 5.14 -13.58
N TYR A 97 -3.34 5.66 -12.84
CA TYR A 97 -1.93 5.52 -13.18
C TYR A 97 -1.45 4.09 -12.93
N ALA A 98 -1.78 3.53 -11.76
CA ALA A 98 -1.38 2.17 -11.39
C ALA A 98 -1.96 1.10 -12.33
N ALA A 99 -3.16 1.32 -12.89
CA ALA A 99 -3.75 0.43 -13.89
C ALA A 99 -2.96 0.38 -15.22
N ARG A 100 -2.08 1.37 -15.48
CA ARG A 100 -1.18 1.39 -16.64
C ARG A 100 0.13 0.63 -16.38
N GLY A 101 0.33 0.16 -15.15
CA GLY A 101 1.56 -0.46 -14.66
C GLY A 101 2.14 0.35 -13.52
N LEU A 102 2.53 -0.33 -12.44
CA LEU A 102 3.30 0.29 -11.35
C LEU A 102 4.78 0.31 -11.71
N PRO A 103 5.54 1.35 -11.34
CA PRO A 103 6.97 1.33 -11.53
C PRO A 103 7.59 0.22 -10.67
N LYS A 104 8.72 -0.33 -11.14
CA LYS A 104 9.33 -1.54 -10.56
C LYS A 104 9.74 -1.34 -9.09
N GLY A 105 10.12 -0.11 -8.72
CA GLY A 105 10.57 0.23 -7.38
C GLY A 105 9.46 0.08 -6.35
N GLU A 106 8.28 0.64 -6.61
CA GLU A 106 7.11 0.60 -5.73
C GLU A 106 6.58 -0.82 -5.58
N LEU A 107 6.56 -1.59 -6.68
CA LEU A 107 6.16 -2.99 -6.64
C LEU A 107 7.13 -3.82 -5.79
N TRP A 108 8.45 -3.64 -5.99
CA TRP A 108 9.48 -4.32 -5.20
C TRP A 108 9.39 -3.95 -3.72
N LEU A 109 9.27 -2.66 -3.41
CA LEU A 109 9.10 -2.17 -2.04
C LEU A 109 7.87 -2.80 -1.39
N GLY A 110 6.74 -2.86 -2.10
CA GLY A 110 5.52 -3.50 -1.61
C GLY A 110 5.72 -4.96 -1.21
N TRP A 111 6.35 -5.77 -2.06
CA TRP A 111 6.60 -7.20 -1.79
C TRP A 111 7.59 -7.43 -0.66
N VAL A 112 8.67 -6.65 -0.61
CA VAL A 112 9.66 -6.71 0.48
C VAL A 112 8.99 -6.35 1.81
N SER A 113 8.18 -5.29 1.84
CA SER A 113 7.43 -4.91 3.04
C SER A 113 6.45 -6.00 3.49
N ILE A 114 5.72 -6.64 2.57
CA ILE A 114 4.81 -7.76 2.89
C ILE A 114 5.57 -8.92 3.53
N ALA A 115 6.71 -9.31 2.97
CA ALA A 115 7.52 -10.40 3.51
C ALA A 115 8.04 -10.07 4.93
N ILE A 116 8.62 -8.89 5.13
CA ILE A 116 9.12 -8.46 6.44
C ILE A 116 7.98 -8.39 7.46
N MET A 117 6.83 -7.81 7.09
CA MET A 117 5.63 -7.75 7.92
C MET A 117 5.14 -9.13 8.36
N ALA A 118 5.08 -10.09 7.43
CA ALA A 118 4.63 -11.45 7.71
C ALA A 118 5.57 -12.17 8.68
N VAL A 119 6.89 -12.10 8.44
CA VAL A 119 7.91 -12.74 9.30
C VAL A 119 7.90 -12.11 10.69
N THR A 120 8.07 -10.78 10.77
CA THR A 120 8.13 -10.07 12.05
C THR A 120 6.81 -10.16 12.83
N GLY A 121 5.67 -10.09 12.15
CA GLY A 121 4.34 -10.24 12.74
C GLY A 121 4.12 -11.64 13.32
N THR A 122 4.59 -12.68 12.63
CA THR A 122 4.53 -14.06 13.12
C THR A 122 5.38 -14.23 14.38
N LEU A 123 6.63 -13.76 14.36
CA LEU A 123 7.54 -13.82 15.51
C LEU A 123 6.97 -13.08 16.72
N LEU A 124 6.41 -11.88 16.52
CA LEU A 124 5.77 -11.10 17.59
C LEU A 124 4.51 -11.77 18.12
N THR A 125 3.72 -12.42 17.26
CA THR A 125 2.52 -13.18 17.65
C THR A 125 2.89 -14.36 18.52
N ILE A 126 3.87 -15.17 18.11
CA ILE A 126 4.38 -16.30 18.90
C ILE A 126 4.95 -15.84 20.24
N ALA A 127 5.68 -14.72 20.25
CA ALA A 127 6.24 -14.15 21.47
C ALA A 127 5.18 -13.56 22.42
N ARG A 128 4.00 -13.20 21.92
CA ARG A 128 2.94 -12.54 22.70
C ARG A 128 1.83 -13.51 23.11
N VAL A 129 1.53 -14.54 22.31
CA VAL A 129 0.40 -15.45 22.50
C VAL A 129 0.92 -16.86 22.84
N PRO A 130 0.87 -17.27 24.11
CA PRO A 130 1.51 -18.51 24.56
C PRO A 130 0.70 -19.78 24.25
N SER A 131 -0.60 -19.65 23.93
CA SER A 131 -1.47 -20.79 23.64
C SER A 131 -2.60 -20.45 22.68
N TRP A 132 -3.13 -21.48 22.00
CA TRP A 132 -4.30 -21.37 21.13
C TRP A 132 -5.55 -20.90 21.87
N TYR A 133 -5.70 -21.25 23.14
CA TYR A 133 -6.82 -20.79 23.96
C TYR A 133 -6.81 -19.26 24.09
N VAL A 134 -5.65 -18.67 24.39
CA VAL A 134 -5.51 -17.20 24.46
C VAL A 134 -5.79 -16.57 23.11
N PHE A 135 -5.35 -17.21 22.02
CA PHE A 135 -5.57 -16.69 20.66
C PHE A 135 -7.04 -16.62 20.26
N PHE A 136 -7.85 -17.63 20.59
CA PHE A 136 -9.25 -17.69 20.13
C PHE A 136 -10.27 -17.16 21.12
N HIS A 137 -9.96 -17.16 22.43
CA HIS A 137 -10.95 -16.83 23.47
C HIS A 137 -10.70 -15.50 24.18
N THR A 138 -9.58 -14.82 23.93
CA THR A 138 -9.34 -13.49 24.51
C THR A 138 -9.64 -12.39 23.50
N ARG A 139 -10.06 -11.22 24.00
CA ARG A 139 -10.28 -10.02 23.18
C ARG A 139 -9.04 -9.68 22.34
N PHE A 140 -7.87 -9.71 22.97
CA PHE A 140 -6.59 -9.47 22.29
C PHE A 140 -6.38 -10.46 21.14
N GLY A 141 -6.57 -11.75 21.39
CA GLY A 141 -6.42 -12.81 20.40
C GLY A 141 -7.41 -12.68 19.23
N ILE A 142 -8.68 -12.39 19.52
CA ILE A 142 -9.72 -12.18 18.49
C ILE A 142 -9.37 -10.99 17.60
N LEU A 143 -9.00 -9.84 18.17
CA LEU A 143 -8.59 -8.66 17.40
C LEU A 143 -7.32 -8.93 16.58
N LEU A 144 -6.37 -9.71 17.12
CA LEU A 144 -5.18 -10.15 16.40
C LEU A 144 -5.54 -11.08 15.22
N LEU A 145 -6.46 -12.02 15.42
CA LEU A 145 -6.97 -12.91 14.38
C LEU A 145 -7.64 -12.14 13.25
N ILE A 146 -8.49 -11.16 13.58
CA ILE A 146 -9.13 -10.28 12.58
C ILE A 146 -8.05 -9.51 11.81
N LYS A 147 -7.06 -8.91 12.51
CA LYS A 147 -5.94 -8.21 11.86
C LYS A 147 -5.15 -9.12 10.92
N ILE A 148 -4.81 -10.33 11.34
CA ILE A 148 -4.09 -11.31 10.51
C ILE A 148 -4.93 -11.68 9.29
N SER A 149 -6.23 -11.92 9.47
CA SER A 149 -7.15 -12.28 8.38
C SER A 149 -7.24 -11.15 7.34
N LEU A 150 -7.39 -9.90 7.79
CA LEU A 150 -7.38 -8.72 6.92
C LEU A 150 -6.06 -8.58 6.15
N PHE A 151 -4.93 -8.76 6.82
CA PHE A 151 -3.62 -8.75 6.17
C PHE A 151 -3.50 -9.85 5.10
N LEU A 152 -3.95 -11.08 5.38
CA LEU A 152 -3.93 -12.17 4.41
C LEU A 152 -4.81 -11.89 3.19
N VAL A 153 -5.99 -11.28 3.37
CA VAL A 153 -6.85 -10.83 2.27
C VAL A 153 -6.12 -9.80 1.39
N MET A 154 -5.43 -8.84 2.00
CA MET A 154 -4.63 -7.87 1.24
C MET A 154 -3.49 -8.52 0.46
N VAL A 155 -2.78 -9.47 1.06
CA VAL A 155 -1.69 -10.20 0.38
C VAL A 155 -2.25 -11.04 -0.77
N ALA A 156 -3.37 -11.73 -0.58
CA ALA A 156 -4.05 -12.46 -1.63
C ALA A 156 -4.49 -11.52 -2.79
N ALA A 157 -5.08 -10.38 -2.47
CA ALA A 157 -5.41 -9.37 -3.48
C ALA A 157 -4.17 -8.86 -4.22
N ALA A 158 -3.07 -8.58 -3.52
CA ALA A 158 -1.80 -8.16 -4.12
C ALA A 158 -1.19 -9.23 -5.04
N THR A 159 -1.23 -10.51 -4.64
CA THR A 159 -0.78 -11.62 -5.51
C THR A 159 -1.63 -11.69 -6.78
N LEU A 160 -2.96 -11.67 -6.66
CA LEU A 160 -3.87 -11.75 -7.79
C LEU A 160 -3.69 -10.56 -8.74
N VAL A 161 -3.59 -9.35 -8.20
CA VAL A 161 -3.39 -8.14 -8.98
C VAL A 161 -2.04 -8.18 -9.71
N THR A 162 -0.97 -8.56 -9.02
CA THR A 162 0.40 -8.53 -9.58
C THR A 162 0.62 -9.64 -10.61
N PHE A 163 0.17 -10.86 -10.33
CA PHE A 163 0.52 -12.03 -11.14
C PHE A 163 -0.56 -12.44 -12.14
N VAL A 164 -1.82 -12.06 -11.92
CA VAL A 164 -2.92 -12.44 -12.81
C VAL A 164 -3.46 -11.23 -13.56
N ILE A 165 -3.85 -10.16 -12.86
CA ILE A 165 -4.51 -9.01 -13.49
C ILE A 165 -3.50 -8.16 -14.26
N GLY A 166 -2.34 -7.87 -13.69
CA GLY A 166 -1.27 -7.08 -14.31
C GLY A 166 -0.83 -7.63 -15.67
N PRO A 167 -0.42 -8.92 -15.77
CA PRO A 167 -0.04 -9.53 -17.04
C PRO A 167 -1.19 -9.60 -18.05
N LYS A 168 -2.44 -9.82 -17.61
CA LYS A 168 -3.62 -9.80 -18.48
C LYS A 168 -3.85 -8.41 -19.08
N LEU A 169 -3.73 -7.35 -18.27
CA LEU A 169 -3.83 -5.96 -18.73
C LEU A 169 -2.73 -5.64 -19.74
N LYS A 170 -1.48 -6.05 -19.46
CA LYS A 170 -0.33 -5.85 -20.36
C LYS A 170 -0.51 -6.58 -21.70
N LYS A 171 -0.85 -7.88 -21.67
CA LYS A 171 -1.06 -8.70 -22.88
C LYS A 171 -2.19 -8.15 -23.75
N ARG A 172 -3.27 -7.66 -23.14
CA ARG A 172 -4.37 -7.02 -23.87
C ARG A 172 -3.94 -5.71 -24.51
N LYS A 173 -3.15 -4.89 -23.81
CA LYS A 173 -2.57 -3.67 -24.38
C LYS A 173 -1.69 -4.01 -25.57
N GLU A 174 -0.78 -4.98 -25.43
CA GLU A 174 0.07 -5.46 -26.53
C GLU A 174 -0.74 -6.00 -27.71
N SER A 175 -1.81 -6.79 -27.46
CA SER A 175 -2.72 -7.26 -28.50
C SER A 175 -3.43 -6.12 -29.23
N LYS A 176 -3.90 -5.10 -28.49
CA LYS A 176 -4.47 -3.88 -29.08
C LYS A 176 -3.43 -3.15 -29.93
N THR A 177 -2.23 -2.91 -29.39
CA THR A 177 -1.13 -2.23 -30.08
C THR A 177 -0.68 -2.99 -31.33
N ARG A 178 -0.66 -4.33 -31.29
CA ARG A 178 -0.29 -5.17 -32.44
C ARG A 178 -1.39 -5.25 -33.51
N GLN A 179 -2.66 -5.11 -33.12
CA GLN A 179 -3.78 -4.88 -34.04
C GLN A 179 -3.85 -3.43 -34.55
N GLN A 180 -3.28 -2.46 -33.83
CA GLN A 180 -3.23 -1.01 -34.12
C GLN A 180 -2.13 -0.59 -35.09
N LYS A 181 -1.84 -1.39 -36.13
CA LYS A 181 -1.36 -0.83 -37.42
C LYS A 181 -2.53 -0.20 -38.21
N ARG A 182 -3.52 0.34 -37.50
CA ARG A 182 -4.76 0.95 -37.99
C ARG A 182 -5.23 1.99 -36.99
N ASP A 183 -5.91 2.99 -37.53
CA ASP A 183 -6.30 4.28 -36.98
C ASP A 183 -6.63 4.32 -35.47
N LEU A 184 -6.18 5.39 -34.80
CA LEU A 184 -6.22 5.60 -33.35
C LEU A 184 -7.13 6.78 -32.98
N THR A 185 -7.78 6.72 -31.83
CA THR A 185 -8.51 7.86 -31.25
C THR A 185 -7.57 8.80 -30.45
N PRO A 186 -7.92 10.07 -30.22
CA PRO A 186 -7.12 10.98 -29.39
C PRO A 186 -6.82 10.41 -27.99
N GLU A 187 -7.79 9.73 -27.38
CA GLU A 187 -7.64 9.10 -26.08
C GLU A 187 -6.61 7.97 -26.12
N GLU A 188 -6.62 7.15 -27.18
CA GLU A 188 -5.65 6.07 -27.35
C GLU A 188 -4.25 6.61 -27.64
N VAL A 189 -4.12 7.68 -28.45
CA VAL A 189 -2.83 8.34 -28.69
C VAL A 189 -2.22 8.85 -27.39
N SER A 190 -3.03 9.39 -26.47
CA SER A 190 -2.56 9.88 -25.16
C SER A 190 -1.93 8.81 -24.26
N GLU A 191 -2.13 7.51 -24.56
CA GLU A 191 -1.49 6.41 -23.83
C GLU A 191 -0.06 6.09 -24.29
N PHE A 192 0.38 6.66 -25.41
CA PHE A 192 1.70 6.47 -26.02
C PHE A 192 2.56 7.72 -25.81
N ASP A 193 2.83 8.02 -24.54
CA ASP A 193 3.49 9.23 -24.07
C ASP A 193 5.02 9.12 -23.92
N GLY A 194 5.64 7.99 -24.30
CA GLY A 194 7.08 7.80 -24.18
C GLY A 194 7.64 7.64 -22.76
N LYS A 195 6.81 7.69 -21.71
CA LYS A 195 7.25 7.64 -20.31
C LYS A 195 7.29 6.19 -19.80
N GLU A 196 8.19 5.94 -18.85
CA GLU A 196 8.33 4.62 -18.20
C GLU A 196 8.52 3.43 -19.17
N GLY A 197 9.20 3.69 -20.30
CA GLY A 197 9.48 2.67 -21.32
C GLY A 197 8.32 2.39 -22.29
N ARG A 198 7.25 3.21 -22.27
CA ARG A 198 6.19 3.18 -23.27
C ARG A 198 6.66 3.75 -24.61
N PRO A 199 6.04 3.35 -25.74
CA PRO A 199 6.24 4.03 -27.03
C PRO A 199 5.80 5.50 -26.97
N ALA A 200 6.42 6.34 -27.79
CA ALA A 200 6.11 7.77 -27.92
C ALA A 200 5.49 8.02 -29.29
N TYR A 201 4.21 8.38 -29.34
CA TYR A 201 3.50 8.71 -30.58
C TYR A 201 3.12 10.19 -30.63
N ILE A 202 3.09 10.78 -31.82
CA ILE A 202 2.60 12.15 -32.04
C ILE A 202 1.59 12.15 -33.18
N VAL A 203 0.64 13.08 -33.14
CA VAL A 203 -0.24 13.31 -34.30
C VAL A 203 0.24 14.54 -35.06
N PHE A 204 0.35 14.39 -36.38
CA PHE A 204 0.56 15.48 -37.31
C PHE A 204 -0.38 15.31 -38.50
N ARG A 205 -1.21 16.33 -38.79
CA ARG A 205 -2.20 16.31 -39.89
C ARG A 205 -3.06 15.04 -39.90
N LYS A 206 -3.62 14.69 -38.74
CA LYS A 206 -4.43 13.46 -38.53
C LYS A 206 -3.69 12.15 -38.84
N THR A 207 -2.37 12.15 -38.90
CA THR A 207 -1.54 10.95 -39.06
C THR A 207 -0.73 10.75 -37.78
N VAL A 208 -0.70 9.51 -37.29
CA VAL A 208 0.03 9.14 -36.07
C VAL A 208 1.39 8.60 -36.44
N TYR A 209 2.44 9.22 -35.91
CA TYR A 209 3.83 8.88 -36.13
C TYR A 209 4.47 8.30 -34.88
N ASP A 210 5.29 7.26 -35.05
CA ASP A 210 6.11 6.67 -33.99
C ASP A 210 7.44 7.41 -33.88
N VAL A 211 7.64 8.13 -32.77
CA VAL A 211 8.87 8.87 -32.47
C VAL A 211 9.71 8.19 -31.38
N THR A 212 9.38 6.95 -31.01
CA THR A 212 10.02 6.22 -29.89
C THR A 212 11.54 6.10 -30.05
N GLN A 213 12.03 5.91 -31.27
CA GLN A 213 13.46 5.75 -31.57
C GLN A 213 14.19 7.08 -31.81
N SER A 214 13.48 8.21 -31.77
CA SER A 214 14.08 9.52 -32.02
C SER A 214 14.89 10.00 -30.81
N LYS A 215 16.14 10.43 -31.05
CA LYS A 215 17.01 11.02 -30.02
C LYS A 215 16.46 12.31 -29.42
N PHE A 216 15.52 12.96 -30.12
CA PHE A 216 14.90 14.23 -29.71
C PHE A 216 13.60 14.04 -28.91
N TRP A 217 13.14 12.80 -28.70
CA TRP A 217 11.90 12.46 -27.98
C TRP A 217 12.19 11.58 -26.75
N LYS A 218 13.28 11.88 -26.03
CA LYS A 218 13.68 11.10 -24.86
C LYS A 218 12.60 11.17 -23.78
N LYS A 219 12.17 10.00 -23.29
CA LYS A 219 11.08 9.86 -22.32
C LYS A 219 9.77 10.55 -22.78
N GLY A 220 9.56 10.65 -24.10
CA GLY A 220 8.41 11.30 -24.72
C GLY A 220 8.35 12.81 -24.58
N SER A 221 9.48 13.44 -24.24
CA SER A 221 9.62 14.90 -24.17
C SER A 221 10.49 15.39 -25.32
N HIS A 222 10.01 16.42 -26.01
CA HIS A 222 10.76 17.13 -27.03
C HIS A 222 11.06 18.56 -26.57
N MET A 223 12.36 18.85 -26.41
CA MET A 223 12.89 20.14 -25.94
C MET A 223 12.24 20.65 -24.64
N GLU A 224 11.76 19.73 -23.79
CA GLU A 224 11.03 20.03 -22.53
C GLU A 224 9.76 20.88 -22.69
N ARG A 225 9.32 21.13 -23.94
CA ARG A 225 8.17 21.98 -24.26
C ARG A 225 7.01 21.19 -24.85
N HIS A 226 7.29 20.10 -25.54
CA HIS A 226 6.28 19.30 -26.22
C HIS A 226 6.29 17.86 -25.70
N GLN A 227 5.10 17.33 -25.43
CA GLN A 227 4.93 15.98 -24.92
C GLN A 227 4.34 15.08 -26.00
N ALA A 228 4.80 13.83 -26.06
CA ALA A 228 4.20 12.80 -26.88
C ALA A 228 2.80 12.44 -26.34
N GLY A 229 1.99 11.79 -27.16
CA GLY A 229 0.59 11.45 -26.87
C GLY A 229 -0.39 12.59 -27.17
N ALA A 230 0.00 13.57 -27.97
CA ALA A 230 -0.84 14.72 -28.33
C ALA A 230 -0.80 15.01 -29.83
N ASP A 231 -1.77 15.81 -30.29
CA ASP A 231 -1.73 16.42 -31.61
C ASP A 231 -0.84 17.67 -31.59
N LEU A 232 0.20 17.64 -32.41
CA LEU A 232 1.22 18.68 -32.48
C LEU A 232 1.14 19.46 -33.81
N THR A 233 0.08 19.28 -34.59
CA THR A 233 -0.09 19.91 -35.91
C THR A 233 0.06 21.42 -35.85
N ASP A 234 -0.59 22.07 -34.89
CA ASP A 234 -0.49 23.52 -34.72
C ASP A 234 0.78 23.97 -33.99
N LEU A 235 1.32 23.12 -33.12
CA LEU A 235 2.55 23.41 -32.36
C LEU A 235 3.79 23.39 -33.26
N LEU A 236 3.78 22.63 -34.35
CA LEU A 236 4.88 22.63 -35.33
C LEU A 236 5.12 24.02 -35.94
N LYS A 237 4.09 24.87 -36.05
CA LYS A 237 4.22 26.24 -36.58
C LYS A 237 5.16 27.12 -35.74
N GLN A 238 5.40 26.74 -34.48
CA GLN A 238 6.25 27.46 -33.53
C GLN A 238 7.65 26.83 -33.42
N ALA A 239 7.91 25.74 -34.14
CA ALA A 239 9.16 25.01 -34.07
C ALA A 239 10.26 25.68 -34.92
N PRO A 240 11.55 25.55 -34.55
CA PRO A 240 12.67 26.02 -35.35
C PRO A 240 12.95 25.14 -36.58
N HIS A 241 12.01 24.26 -36.96
CA HIS A 241 12.16 23.30 -38.04
C HIS A 241 10.82 22.98 -38.72
N GLY A 242 10.87 22.50 -39.96
CA GLY A 242 9.69 22.11 -40.73
C GLY A 242 9.23 20.67 -40.48
N GLU A 243 8.24 20.25 -41.28
CA GLU A 243 7.66 18.90 -41.29
C GLU A 243 8.64 17.80 -41.74
N ASP A 244 9.76 18.18 -42.35
CA ASP A 244 10.83 17.26 -42.81
C ASP A 244 11.41 16.38 -41.70
N ASN A 245 11.28 16.81 -40.43
CA ASN A 245 11.72 16.02 -39.28
C ASN A 245 10.65 15.02 -38.78
N ILE A 246 9.41 15.13 -39.25
CA ILE A 246 8.28 14.27 -38.88
C ILE A 246 8.00 13.24 -39.96
N LEU A 247 7.98 13.65 -41.23
CA LEU A 247 7.62 12.79 -42.36
C LEU A 247 8.47 11.50 -42.49
N PRO A 248 9.77 11.47 -42.14
CA PRO A 248 10.58 10.24 -42.16
C PRO A 248 10.26 9.26 -41.02
N MET A 249 9.48 9.67 -40.01
CA MET A 249 9.16 8.83 -38.86
C MET A 249 8.17 7.72 -39.27
N PRO A 250 8.25 6.51 -38.68
CA PRO A 250 7.33 5.42 -39.00
C PRO A 250 5.87 5.82 -38.76
N VAL A 251 5.02 5.63 -39.78
CA VAL A 251 3.56 5.86 -39.66
C VAL A 251 2.89 4.67 -38.98
N VAL A 252 2.09 4.94 -37.96
CA VAL A 252 1.34 3.94 -37.18
C VAL A 252 -0.10 3.80 -37.68
N GLY A 253 -0.75 4.91 -38.06
CA GLY A 253 -2.13 4.95 -38.53
C GLY A 253 -2.67 6.38 -38.66
N LYS A 254 -3.98 6.56 -38.88
CA LYS A 254 -4.63 7.89 -38.87
C LYS A 254 -5.32 8.18 -37.54
N LEU A 255 -5.60 9.45 -37.26
CA LEU A 255 -6.42 9.88 -36.13
C LEU A 255 -7.90 9.78 -36.50
N LEU A 256 -8.65 8.97 -35.76
CA LEU A 256 -10.11 8.87 -35.88
C LEU A 256 -10.79 10.03 -35.14
N ALA A 257 -11.91 10.51 -35.69
CA ALA A 257 -12.83 11.33 -34.91
C ALA A 257 -13.36 10.50 -33.73
N SER A 258 -13.41 11.08 -32.52
CA SER A 258 -13.74 10.36 -31.29
C SER A 258 -15.13 9.70 -31.40
N SER A 259 -15.18 8.44 -31.80
CA SER A 259 -16.43 7.67 -31.87
C SER A 259 -16.44 6.66 -30.72
N GLU A 260 -17.39 6.92 -29.82
CA GLU A 260 -17.85 6.09 -28.71
C GLU A 260 -16.91 5.93 -27.50
N LYS A 261 -17.37 6.48 -26.36
CA LYS A 261 -16.89 6.16 -25.01
C LYS A 261 -17.10 4.67 -24.74
N ARG A 262 -16.19 3.83 -25.20
CA ARG A 262 -16.16 2.41 -24.83
C ARG A 262 -15.93 2.31 -23.33
N GLY A 263 -16.90 1.77 -22.60
CA GLY A 263 -16.84 1.63 -21.15
C GLY A 263 -15.55 0.94 -20.69
N LYS A 264 -15.05 1.29 -19.49
CA LYS A 264 -13.80 0.73 -18.97
C LYS A 264 -13.86 -0.80 -18.98
N PRO A 265 -12.84 -1.48 -19.51
CA PRO A 265 -12.82 -2.92 -19.56
C PRO A 265 -12.95 -3.57 -18.17
N PRO A 266 -13.55 -4.77 -18.06
CA PRO A 266 -13.85 -5.41 -16.78
C PRO A 266 -12.60 -5.60 -15.91
N GLU A 267 -11.45 -5.88 -16.50
CA GLU A 267 -10.17 -6.05 -15.80
C GLU A 267 -9.72 -4.77 -15.09
N ILE A 268 -10.00 -3.60 -15.68
CA ILE A 268 -9.73 -2.30 -15.05
C ILE A 268 -10.72 -2.07 -13.90
N ARG A 269 -12.00 -2.41 -14.05
CA ARG A 269 -12.96 -2.31 -12.95
C ARG A 269 -12.58 -3.18 -11.76
N VAL A 270 -12.15 -4.42 -12.03
CA VAL A 270 -11.65 -5.36 -11.01
C VAL A 270 -10.38 -4.83 -10.35
N PHE A 271 -9.46 -4.24 -11.11
CA PHE A 271 -8.27 -3.59 -10.54
C PHE A 271 -8.65 -2.47 -9.56
N TYR A 272 -9.57 -1.58 -9.94
CA TYR A 272 -10.02 -0.49 -9.07
C TYR A 272 -10.72 -1.02 -7.81
N PHE A 273 -11.52 -2.08 -7.94
CA PHE A 273 -12.14 -2.74 -6.80
C PHE A 273 -11.09 -3.20 -5.79
N PHE A 274 -10.07 -3.96 -6.23
CA PHE A 274 -9.02 -4.42 -5.33
C PHE A 274 -8.19 -3.28 -4.73
N ALA A 275 -7.93 -2.22 -5.50
CA ALA A 275 -7.23 -1.03 -5.03
C ALA A 275 -7.98 -0.37 -3.84
N TYR A 276 -9.26 -0.06 -4.02
CA TYR A 276 -10.06 0.56 -2.95
C TYR A 276 -10.34 -0.39 -1.79
N MET A 277 -10.56 -1.68 -2.06
CA MET A 277 -10.71 -2.69 -1.01
C MET A 277 -9.47 -2.72 -0.11
N ASN A 278 -8.27 -2.76 -0.68
CA ASN A 278 -7.03 -2.74 0.10
C ASN A 278 -6.88 -1.43 0.88
N LEU A 279 -7.22 -0.28 0.30
CA LEU A 279 -7.21 1.01 1.00
C LEU A 279 -8.14 1.00 2.23
N VAL A 280 -9.35 0.47 2.09
CA VAL A 280 -10.31 0.35 3.20
C VAL A 280 -9.80 -0.62 4.27
N ILE A 281 -9.30 -1.79 3.89
CA ILE A 281 -8.79 -2.80 4.83
C ILE A 281 -7.65 -2.23 5.67
N VAL A 282 -6.77 -1.43 5.07
CA VAL A 282 -5.69 -0.76 5.80
C VAL A 282 -6.23 0.14 6.91
N PHE A 283 -7.25 0.96 6.63
CA PHE A 283 -7.86 1.79 7.66
C PHE A 283 -8.55 0.95 8.74
N MET A 284 -9.16 -0.17 8.37
CA MET A 284 -9.70 -1.14 9.34
C MET A 284 -8.61 -1.73 10.25
N ILE A 285 -7.44 -2.07 9.70
CA ILE A 285 -6.29 -2.54 10.50
C ILE A 285 -5.83 -1.47 11.49
N ILE A 286 -5.74 -0.20 11.05
CA ILE A 286 -5.38 0.91 11.93
C ILE A 286 -6.43 1.09 13.04
N PHE A 287 -7.71 1.00 12.69
CA PHE A 287 -8.80 1.06 13.66
C PHE A 287 -8.72 -0.07 14.70
N ILE A 288 -8.44 -1.31 14.28
CA ILE A 288 -8.22 -2.44 15.21
C ILE A 288 -7.05 -2.17 16.16
N ILE A 289 -5.95 -1.59 15.66
CA ILE A 289 -4.81 -1.21 16.50
C ILE A 289 -5.21 -0.10 17.50
N ALA A 290 -6.06 0.85 17.10
CA ALA A 290 -6.58 1.87 18.01
C ALA A 290 -7.45 1.24 19.10
N LEU A 291 -8.31 0.27 18.75
CA LEU A 291 -9.13 -0.48 19.72
C LEU A 291 -8.28 -1.22 20.75
N TRP A 292 -7.09 -1.73 20.39
CA TRP A 292 -6.19 -2.37 21.37
C TRP A 292 -5.68 -1.46 22.47
N ARG A 293 -5.64 -0.14 22.23
CA ARG A 293 -5.04 0.82 23.17
C ARG A 293 -6.08 1.59 23.98
N TRP A 294 -7.30 1.71 23.46
CA TRP A 294 -8.34 2.58 24.01
C TRP A 294 -9.56 1.83 24.55
N TRP A 295 -9.49 0.50 24.57
CA TRP A 295 -10.50 -0.39 25.14
C TRP A 295 -9.84 -1.51 25.95
#